data_AF-A0AAW1IL95-F1
#
_entry.id   AF-A0AAW1IL95-F1
#
_cell.length_a   1.000
_cell.length_b   1.000
_cell.length_c   1.000
_cell.angle_alpha   90.00
_cell.angle_beta   90.00
_cell.angle_gamma   90.00
#
_symmetry.space_group_name_H-M   'P 1'
#
loop_
_entity.id
_entity.type
_entity.pdbx_description
1 polymer ?
#
loop_
_entity_poly.entity_id
_entity_poly.type
_entity_poly.pdbx_seq_one_letter_code
_entity_poly.pdbx_strand_id
1 'polypeptide(L)'
;MMVLYHLHNPTAPTFLTTCNSCHLDIATGQGWRCETYPDYDLCNACFQKDGGIDHPHKLTHHSSIAERDAQNKEARQLRVVQLRKMLDLLVHASQCRSTQCYYPNCRKVKALFRHGMNCKTRASGGCGLCKKM
;
A
#
# COMPACT_ATOMS: atom_id res chain seq x y z
N MET A 1 37.94 6.96 -3.97
CA MET A 1 37.48 8.06 -4.85
C MET A 1 36.50 7.49 -5.89
N MET A 2 35.24 7.22 -5.50
CA MET A 2 34.21 6.54 -6.32
C MET A 2 33.27 7.51 -7.05
N VAL A 3 33.38 8.81 -6.76
CA VAL A 3 32.41 9.83 -7.19
C VAL A 3 32.44 10.09 -8.70
N LEU A 4 33.60 9.93 -9.35
CA LEU A 4 33.74 10.21 -10.80
C LEU A 4 33.13 9.12 -11.69
N TYR A 5 33.01 7.87 -11.21
CA TYR A 5 32.45 6.77 -12.01
C TYR A 5 30.91 6.88 -12.13
N HIS A 6 30.25 7.46 -11.13
CA HIS A 6 28.79 7.61 -11.11
C HIS A 6 28.25 8.73 -12.02
N LEU A 7 29.10 9.64 -12.52
CA LEU A 7 28.64 10.67 -13.47
C LEU A 7 28.45 10.13 -14.90
N HIS A 8 29.13 9.06 -15.29
CA HIS A 8 29.10 8.54 -16.67
C HIS A 8 28.13 7.37 -16.89
N ASN A 9 27.45 6.89 -15.83
CA ASN A 9 26.51 5.79 -15.96
C ASN A 9 25.34 5.90 -14.96
N PRO A 10 24.34 6.75 -15.23
CA PRO A 10 23.21 7.03 -14.33
C PRO A 10 22.26 5.83 -14.12
N THR A 11 22.48 4.71 -14.80
CA THR A 11 21.70 3.47 -14.66
C THR A 11 22.38 2.42 -13.78
N ALA A 12 23.63 2.65 -13.36
CA ALA A 12 24.33 1.74 -12.47
C ALA A 12 23.79 1.90 -11.04
N PRO A 13 23.23 0.85 -10.41
CA PRO A 13 22.73 0.93 -9.04
C PRO A 13 23.87 1.35 -8.10
N THR A 14 23.68 2.48 -7.42
CA THR A 14 24.70 3.18 -6.61
C THR A 14 25.11 2.44 -5.34
N PHE A 15 24.42 1.36 -4.99
CA PHE A 15 24.75 0.50 -3.85
C PHE A 15 24.46 -0.95 -4.23
N LEU A 16 25.51 -1.69 -4.60
CA LEU A 16 25.43 -3.14 -4.66
C LEU A 16 25.32 -3.65 -3.23
N THR A 17 24.20 -4.31 -2.91
CA THR A 17 24.04 -4.98 -1.62
C THR A 17 24.82 -6.29 -1.67
N THR A 18 25.68 -6.58 -0.70
CA THR A 18 26.44 -7.83 -0.63
C THR A 18 25.78 -8.81 0.34
N CYS A 19 25.93 -10.11 0.07
CA CYS A 19 25.41 -11.17 0.93
C CYS A 19 26.28 -11.33 2.17
N ASN A 20 25.70 -11.32 3.38
CA ASN A 20 26.44 -11.49 4.63
C ASN A 20 27.02 -12.91 4.81
N SER A 21 26.51 -13.91 4.06
CA SER A 21 26.97 -15.30 4.15
C SER A 21 28.06 -15.65 3.13
N CYS A 22 27.89 -15.28 1.86
CA CYS A 22 28.85 -15.61 0.80
C CYS A 22 29.67 -14.43 0.29
N HIS A 23 29.41 -13.21 0.79
CA HIS A 23 30.10 -11.97 0.43
C HIS A 23 30.06 -11.60 -1.07
N LEU A 24 29.20 -12.26 -1.85
CA LEU A 24 28.95 -11.94 -3.25
C LEU A 24 27.87 -10.86 -3.37
N ASP A 25 27.91 -10.12 -4.49
CA ASP A 25 26.89 -9.14 -4.83
C ASP A 25 25.51 -9.80 -5.01
N ILE A 26 24.49 -9.22 -4.39
CA ILE A 26 23.10 -9.62 -4.54
C ILE A 26 22.53 -8.87 -5.74
N ALA A 27 22.08 -9.62 -6.74
CA ALA A 27 21.39 -9.04 -7.89
C ALA A 27 20.13 -8.28 -7.44
N THR A 28 19.86 -7.14 -8.08
CA THR A 28 18.72 -6.26 -7.75
C THR A 28 17.40 -7.03 -7.70
N GLY A 29 16.79 -7.10 -6.52
CA GLY A 29 15.51 -7.79 -6.31
C GLY A 29 15.61 -9.31 -6.10
N GLN A 30 16.80 -9.86 -5.89
CA GLN A 30 17.04 -11.28 -5.59
C GLN A 30 17.75 -11.48 -4.24
N GLY A 31 17.35 -10.68 -3.24
CA GLY A 31 17.91 -10.68 -1.90
C GLY A 31 16.86 -10.85 -0.82
N TRP A 32 17.28 -11.23 0.36
CA TRP A 32 16.48 -11.36 1.56
C TRP A 32 17.06 -10.44 2.62
N ARG A 33 16.26 -9.52 3.16
CA ARG A 33 16.69 -8.55 4.17
C ARG A 33 15.94 -8.77 5.47
N CYS A 34 16.65 -8.62 6.58
CA CYS A 34 16.01 -8.57 7.89
C CYS A 34 15.31 -7.21 8.11
N GLU A 35 14.05 -7.22 8.58
CA GLU A 35 13.33 -5.99 8.91
C GLU A 35 13.80 -5.35 10.23
N THR A 36 14.47 -6.12 11.09
CA THR A 36 14.95 -5.67 12.41
C THR A 36 16.40 -5.17 12.36
N TYR A 37 17.25 -5.81 11.55
CA TYR A 37 18.64 -5.41 11.33
C TYR A 37 18.86 -5.06 9.86
N PRO A 38 18.89 -3.77 9.51
CA PRO A 38 18.92 -3.31 8.12
C PRO A 38 20.20 -3.70 7.36
N ASP A 39 21.26 -4.09 8.06
CA ASP A 39 22.57 -4.50 7.52
C ASP A 39 22.74 -6.02 7.35
N TYR A 40 21.66 -6.81 7.48
CA TYR A 40 21.70 -8.25 7.26
C TYR A 40 20.94 -8.65 6.00
N ASP A 41 21.69 -9.00 4.97
CA ASP A 41 21.22 -9.36 3.64
C ASP A 41 21.74 -10.74 3.22
N LEU A 42 20.86 -11.57 2.68
CA LEU A 42 21.20 -12.87 2.11
C LEU A 42 20.79 -12.95 0.65
N CYS A 43 21.65 -13.53 -0.18
CA CYS A 43 21.26 -13.88 -1.54
C CYS A 43 20.30 -15.08 -1.52
N ASN A 44 19.53 -15.26 -2.60
CA ASN A 44 18.56 -16.34 -2.71
C ASN A 44 19.18 -17.74 -2.50
N ALA A 45 20.42 -17.94 -2.96
CA ALA A 45 21.14 -19.21 -2.81
C ALA A 45 21.54 -19.50 -1.36
N CYS A 46 22.01 -18.50 -0.60
CA CYS A 46 22.34 -18.65 0.82
C CYS A 46 21.05 -18.83 1.64
N PHE A 47 19.99 -18.08 1.30
CA PHE A 47 18.70 -18.25 1.96
C PHE A 47 18.10 -19.65 1.72
N GLN A 48 18.21 -20.22 0.52
CA GLN A 48 17.72 -21.58 0.26
C GLN A 48 18.53 -22.68 0.96
N LYS A 49 19.84 -22.47 1.15
CA LYS A 49 20.71 -23.45 1.82
C LYS A 49 20.47 -23.51 3.33
N ASP A 50 20.47 -22.36 3.96
CA ASP A 50 20.47 -22.27 5.43
C ASP A 50 19.17 -21.67 5.99
N GLY A 51 18.22 -21.25 5.16
CA GLY A 51 16.93 -20.69 5.61
C GLY A 51 17.03 -19.40 6.44
N GLY A 52 18.23 -18.84 6.61
CA GLY A 52 18.50 -17.85 7.64
C GLY A 52 18.45 -18.42 9.07
N ILE A 53 18.69 -19.72 9.27
CA ILE A 53 18.66 -20.39 10.58
C ILE A 53 19.62 -19.74 11.59
N ASP A 54 20.75 -19.22 11.12
CA ASP A 54 21.73 -18.50 11.95
C ASP A 54 21.27 -17.06 12.29
N HIS A 55 20.12 -16.62 11.78
CA HIS A 55 19.56 -15.31 12.03
C HIS A 55 18.21 -15.41 12.77
N PRO A 56 18.09 -14.88 14.00
CA PRO A 56 16.91 -15.07 14.85
C PRO A 56 15.66 -14.33 14.35
N HIS A 57 15.77 -13.49 13.32
CA HIS A 57 14.69 -12.69 12.77
C HIS A 57 14.22 -13.19 11.42
N LYS A 58 12.93 -12.96 11.14
CA LYS A 58 12.34 -13.29 9.86
C LYS A 58 12.96 -12.43 8.76
N LEU A 59 13.53 -13.08 7.75
CA LEU A 59 13.97 -12.43 6.53
C LEU A 59 12.79 -12.22 5.58
N THR A 60 12.74 -11.05 4.95
CA THR A 60 11.76 -10.71 3.91
C THR A 60 12.44 -10.55 2.57
N HIS A 61 11.80 -11.06 1.51
CA HIS A 61 12.33 -10.90 0.17
C HIS A 61 12.36 -9.42 -0.21
N HIS A 62 13.47 -8.99 -0.79
CA HIS A 62 13.65 -7.66 -1.34
C HIS A 62 12.79 -7.57 -2.62
N SER A 63 11.48 -7.35 -2.46
CA SER A 63 10.61 -7.09 -3.61
C SER A 63 11.24 -5.99 -4.44
N SER A 64 11.38 -6.22 -5.74
CA SER A 64 11.98 -5.23 -6.62
C SER A 64 11.22 -3.92 -6.51
N ILE A 65 11.90 -2.79 -6.69
CA ILE A 65 11.27 -1.47 -6.72
C ILE A 65 10.09 -1.46 -7.72
N ALA A 66 10.22 -2.20 -8.82
CA ALA A 66 9.16 -2.39 -9.81
C ALA A 66 7.93 -3.16 -9.28
N GLU A 67 8.11 -4.17 -8.43
CA GLU A 67 7.00 -4.92 -7.83
C GLU A 67 6.28 -4.10 -6.76
N ARG A 68 7.03 -3.33 -5.96
CA ARG A 68 6.45 -2.39 -4.99
C ARG A 68 5.67 -1.28 -5.70
N ASP A 69 6.19 -0.76 -6.80
CA ASP A 69 5.49 0.22 -7.62
C ASP A 69 4.21 -0.36 -8.26
N ALA A 70 4.29 -1.59 -8.79
CA ALA A 70 3.13 -2.29 -9.34
C ALA A 70 2.04 -2.51 -8.29
N GLN A 71 2.38 -3.04 -7.11
CA GLN A 71 1.41 -3.22 -6.01
C GLN A 71 0.82 -1.90 -5.54
N ASN A 72 1.63 -0.84 -5.44
CA ASN A 72 1.13 0.50 -5.09
C ASN A 72 0.19 1.05 -6.18
N LYS A 73 0.50 0.80 -7.46
CA LYS A 73 -0.34 1.20 -8.59
C LYS A 73 -1.67 0.45 -8.58
N GLU A 74 -1.68 -0.86 -8.32
CA GLU A 74 -2.89 -1.66 -8.19
C GLU A 74 -3.74 -1.21 -6.99
N ALA A 75 -3.12 -1.02 -5.82
CA ALA A 75 -3.80 -0.49 -4.64
C ALA A 75 -4.38 0.91 -4.90
N ARG A 76 -3.66 1.76 -5.65
CA ARG A 76 -4.16 3.07 -6.09
C ARG A 76 -5.34 2.95 -7.05
N GLN A 77 -5.28 2.03 -8.02
CA GLN A 77 -6.39 1.79 -8.94
C GLN A 77 -7.65 1.28 -8.22
N LEU A 78 -7.50 0.34 -7.28
CA LEU A 78 -8.62 -0.15 -6.45
C LEU A 78 -9.27 0.99 -5.66
N ARG A 79 -8.46 1.87 -5.05
CA ARG A 79 -8.97 3.06 -4.35
C ARG A 79 -9.75 3.99 -5.28
N VAL A 80 -9.26 4.25 -6.50
CA VAL A 80 -9.97 5.08 -7.48
C VAL A 80 -11.31 4.46 -7.88
N VAL A 81 -11.36 3.15 -8.15
CA VAL A 81 -12.61 2.45 -8.48
C VAL A 81 -13.61 2.52 -7.32
N GLN A 82 -13.15 2.33 -6.09
CA GLN A 82 -14.00 2.40 -4.91
C GLN A 82 -14.56 3.81 -4.69
N LEU A 83 -13.74 4.85 -4.86
CA LEU A 83 -14.19 6.25 -4.81
C LEU A 83 -15.23 6.56 -5.87
N ARG A 84 -15.05 6.07 -7.11
CA ARG A 84 -16.02 6.26 -8.20
C ARG A 84 -17.36 5.60 -7.88
N LYS A 85 -17.36 4.38 -7.35
CA LYS A 85 -18.59 3.69 -6.90
C LYS A 85 -19.27 4.43 -5.75
N MET A 86 -18.49 4.97 -4.82
CA MET A 86 -19.02 5.77 -3.72
C MET A 86 -19.68 7.05 -4.24
N LEU A 87 -19.04 7.76 -5.16
CA LEU A 87 -19.60 8.97 -5.78
C LEU A 87 -20.91 8.66 -6.52
N ASP A 88 -20.93 7.58 -7.32
CA ASP A 88 -22.13 7.14 -8.03
C ASP A 88 -23.30 6.87 -7.07
N LEU A 89 -23.02 6.17 -5.96
CA LEU A 89 -23.99 5.92 -4.91
C LEU A 89 -24.51 7.21 -4.27
N LEU A 90 -23.63 8.19 -3.99
CA LEU A 90 -24.03 9.48 -3.40
C LEU A 90 -24.93 10.27 -4.36
N VAL A 91 -24.54 10.37 -5.64
CA VAL A 91 -25.32 11.03 -6.68
C VAL A 91 -26.69 10.35 -6.82
N HIS A 92 -26.72 9.02 -6.93
CA HIS A 92 -27.95 8.26 -6.99
C HIS A 92 -28.84 8.52 -5.76
N ALA A 93 -28.31 8.40 -4.55
CA ALA A 93 -29.07 8.56 -3.31
C ALA A 93 -29.66 9.97 -3.16
N SER A 94 -28.97 11.00 -3.66
CA SER A 94 -29.44 12.39 -3.62
C SER A 94 -30.66 12.65 -4.52
N GLN A 95 -30.78 11.91 -5.63
CA GLN A 95 -31.86 12.09 -6.62
C GLN A 95 -32.95 11.02 -6.50
N CYS A 96 -32.64 9.87 -5.90
CA CYS A 96 -33.53 8.73 -5.81
C CYS A 96 -34.72 9.00 -4.88
N ARG A 97 -35.94 9.02 -5.44
CA ARG A 97 -37.20 9.20 -4.69
C ARG A 97 -37.86 7.90 -4.25
N SER A 98 -37.44 6.76 -4.80
CA SER A 98 -38.01 5.45 -4.48
C SER A 98 -37.81 5.09 -3.00
N THR A 99 -38.87 4.59 -2.37
CA THR A 99 -38.86 4.03 -1.01
C THR A 99 -38.29 2.62 -0.99
N GLN A 100 -38.50 1.85 -2.06
CA GLN A 100 -37.96 0.51 -2.26
C GLN A 100 -36.90 0.48 -3.36
N CYS A 101 -35.84 1.28 -3.19
CA CYS A 101 -34.70 1.22 -4.10
C CYS A 101 -33.90 -0.09 -3.90
N TYR A 102 -33.54 -0.74 -5.00
CA TYR A 102 -32.69 -1.94 -5.05
C TYR A 102 -31.20 -1.61 -5.24
N TYR A 103 -30.86 -0.35 -5.54
CA TYR A 103 -29.46 0.06 -5.67
C TYR A 103 -28.74 -0.17 -4.33
N PRO A 104 -27.58 -0.87 -4.31
CA PRO A 104 -26.90 -1.25 -3.08
C PRO A 104 -26.64 -0.06 -2.17
N ASN A 105 -26.96 -0.19 -0.88
CA ASN A 105 -26.73 0.85 0.14
C ASN A 105 -27.46 2.20 -0.06
N CYS A 106 -28.26 2.39 -1.11
CA CYS A 106 -28.99 3.65 -1.35
C CYS A 106 -29.85 4.06 -0.15
N ARG A 107 -30.61 3.12 0.43
CA ARG A 107 -31.45 3.39 1.61
C ARG A 107 -30.65 3.88 2.82
N LYS A 108 -29.45 3.33 3.04
CA LYS A 108 -28.55 3.73 4.14
C LYS A 108 -28.03 5.15 3.93
N VAL A 109 -27.58 5.46 2.71
CA VAL A 109 -27.08 6.80 2.37
C VAL A 109 -28.19 7.85 2.43
N LYS A 110 -29.40 7.53 1.95
CA LYS A 110 -30.58 8.41 2.11
C LYS A 110 -30.90 8.70 3.57
N ALA A 111 -30.80 7.69 4.45
CA ALA A 111 -31.01 7.87 5.88
C ALA A 111 -29.94 8.79 6.50
N LEU A 112 -28.68 8.66 6.07
CA LEU A 112 -27.60 9.57 6.46
C LEU A 112 -27.91 11.00 6.02
N PHE A 113 -28.25 11.25 4.76
CA PHE A 113 -28.60 12.60 4.30
C PHE A 113 -29.75 13.22 5.08
N ARG A 114 -30.83 12.46 5.33
CA ARG A 114 -31.94 12.93 6.16
C ARG A 114 -31.47 13.27 7.57
N HIS A 115 -30.66 12.42 8.19
CA HIS A 115 -30.05 12.72 9.48
C HIS A 115 -29.25 14.03 9.42
N GLY A 116 -28.39 14.19 8.41
CA GLY A 116 -27.54 15.37 8.24
C GLY A 116 -28.36 16.65 8.13
N MET A 117 -29.49 16.63 7.43
CA MET A 117 -30.38 17.79 7.32
C MET A 117 -31.01 18.18 8.66
N ASN A 118 -31.40 17.19 9.48
CA ASN A 118 -32.13 17.40 10.73
C ASN A 118 -31.25 17.41 12.00
N CYS A 119 -29.96 17.07 11.90
CA CYS A 119 -29.07 16.94 13.05
C CYS A 119 -28.68 18.29 13.63
N LYS A 120 -29.07 18.54 14.89
CA LYS A 120 -28.72 19.76 15.63
C LYS A 120 -27.28 19.74 16.15
N THR A 121 -26.79 18.58 16.58
CA THR A 121 -25.43 18.39 17.12
C THR A 121 -24.35 18.62 16.05
N ARG A 122 -24.64 18.29 14.78
CA ARG A 122 -23.71 18.40 13.63
C ARG A 122 -22.39 17.62 13.85
N ALA A 123 -21.54 17.58 12.83
CA ALA A 123 -20.21 16.98 12.95
C ALA A 123 -19.35 17.75 13.97
N SER A 124 -19.44 19.09 13.95
CA SER A 124 -18.69 19.99 14.84
C SER A 124 -19.00 19.77 16.33
N GLY A 125 -20.27 19.47 16.67
CA GLY A 125 -20.67 19.12 18.04
C GLY A 125 -20.48 17.64 18.38
N GLY A 126 -19.82 16.85 17.53
CA GLY A 126 -19.43 15.48 17.85
C GLY A 126 -20.36 14.38 17.36
N CYS A 127 -21.37 14.67 16.53
CA CYS A 127 -22.28 13.63 16.04
C CYS A 127 -21.57 12.57 15.20
N GLY A 128 -21.60 11.31 15.64
CA GLY A 128 -20.92 10.19 14.99
C GLY A 128 -21.48 9.81 13.61
N LEU A 129 -22.74 10.13 13.31
CA LEU A 129 -23.33 9.91 11.98
C LEU A 129 -22.95 11.03 11.00
N CYS A 130 -22.95 12.29 11.46
CA CYS A 130 -22.48 13.41 10.65
C CYS A 130 -20.98 13.34 10.31
N LYS A 131 -20.16 12.72 11.17
CA LYS A 131 -18.73 12.48 10.89
C LYS A 131 -18.49 11.42 9.80
N LYS A 132 -19.50 10.62 9.46
CA LYS A 132 -19.43 9.54 8.46
C LYS A 132 -20.07 9.94 7.12
N MET A 133 -20.71 11.12 7.06
CA MET A 133 -21.16 11.76 5.83
C MET A 133 -20.02 12.57 5.25
#